data_AF-A0A430HE45-F1
#
_entry.id   AF-A0A430HE45-F1
#
_cell.length_a   1.000
_cell.length_b   1.000
_cell.length_c   1.000
_cell.angle_alpha   90.00
_cell.angle_beta   90.00
_cell.angle_gamma   90.00
#
_symmetry.space_group_name_H-M   'P 1'
#
loop_
_entity.id
_entity.type
_entity.pdbx_description
1 polymer ?
#
loop_
_entity_poly.entity_id
_entity_poly.type
_entity_poly.pdbx_seq_one_letter_code
_entity_poly.pdbx_strand_id
1 'polypeptide(L)'
;MISLWWLGLALLALPVLWHRQRRQRMRQEPLATARFLPRADPQQLRVWRWTERLLLLARCLLIVAVLAWLADLVLPWRRDAVLIPAGTDSEWAERQIRQAGFYDASWIAVPADDPFAWLARHDREWRSGSRLLVLGNVPMPAAPPRSRHRIEVRSKAPAFAQTEQRVVVVSKRAAQWRAMFAALDGPRRYKVDEAPQGAAELVIWDVPQAPPADLRAPLWWAGDTTAFAQLHKAAQVDGMRYAGGARGRVWTASAWPPAGPDAARRLFETWQRLHYAPVAYTMPSQVLAATASATPAQSSGALRYLLTLVLLGLFAVERILAHASRR
;
A
#
# COMPACT_ATOMS: atom_id res chain seq x y z
N MET A 1 -20.94 18.97 -21.11
CA MET A 1 -20.65 17.56 -21.42
C MET A 1 -21.92 16.92 -21.97
N ILE A 2 -21.94 16.52 -23.24
CA ILE A 2 -23.08 15.83 -23.84
C ILE A 2 -23.18 14.47 -23.17
N SER A 3 -24.30 14.23 -22.47
CA SER A 3 -24.53 12.98 -21.74
C SER A 3 -24.84 11.88 -22.75
N LEU A 4 -23.83 11.11 -23.15
CA LEU A 4 -23.92 10.00 -24.11
C LEU A 4 -24.47 8.70 -23.49
N TRP A 5 -25.15 8.77 -22.34
CA TRP A 5 -25.71 7.62 -21.62
C TRP A 5 -26.66 6.76 -22.49
N TRP A 6 -27.31 7.38 -23.46
CA TRP A 6 -28.18 6.70 -24.43
C TRP A 6 -27.43 5.71 -25.33
N LEU A 7 -26.12 5.90 -25.60
CA LEU A 7 -25.31 4.93 -26.34
C LEU A 7 -25.12 3.63 -25.54
N GLY A 8 -24.94 3.72 -24.22
CA GLY A 8 -24.88 2.54 -23.35
C GLY A 8 -26.19 1.76 -23.36
N LEU A 9 -27.32 2.47 -23.40
CA LEU A 9 -28.66 1.90 -23.53
C LEU A 9 -28.84 1.17 -24.88
N ALA A 10 -28.37 1.77 -25.98
CA ALA A 10 -28.37 1.14 -27.30
C ALA A 10 -27.50 -0.13 -27.34
N LEU A 11 -26.33 -0.10 -26.68
CA LEU A 11 -25.46 -1.27 -26.53
C LEU A 11 -26.11 -2.40 -25.74
N LEU A 12 -26.89 -2.10 -24.70
CA LEU A 12 -27.63 -3.11 -23.94
C LEU A 12 -28.81 -3.71 -24.73
N ALA A 13 -29.35 -3.00 -25.72
CA ALA A 13 -30.41 -3.51 -26.59
C ALA A 13 -29.89 -4.54 -27.60
N LEU A 14 -28.60 -4.51 -27.98
CA LEU A 14 -28.02 -5.40 -29.00
C LEU A 14 -28.19 -6.91 -28.68
N PRO A 15 -27.86 -7.42 -27.49
CA PRO A 15 -28.11 -8.83 -27.15
C PRO A 15 -29.57 -9.21 -27.23
N VAL A 16 -30.46 -8.30 -26.82
CA VAL A 16 -31.92 -8.53 -26.84
C VAL A 16 -32.42 -8.61 -28.28
N LEU A 17 -31.97 -7.70 -29.14
CA LEU A 17 -32.32 -7.67 -30.57
C LEU A 17 -31.74 -8.87 -31.33
N TRP A 18 -30.51 -9.28 -31.03
CA TRP A 18 -29.90 -10.46 -31.64
C TRP A 18 -30.58 -11.75 -31.15
N HIS A 19 -30.84 -11.87 -29.85
CA HIS A 19 -31.61 -13.00 -29.31
C HIS A 19 -32.99 -13.10 -29.99
N ARG A 20 -33.63 -11.95 -30.26
CA ARG A 20 -34.88 -11.86 -31.01
C ARG A 20 -34.75 -12.34 -32.47
N GLN A 21 -33.72 -11.95 -33.20
CA GLN A 21 -33.53 -12.35 -34.60
C GLN A 21 -33.19 -13.85 -34.77
N ARG A 22 -32.31 -14.39 -33.92
CA ARG A 22 -31.78 -15.76 -34.08
C ARG A 22 -32.83 -16.87 -33.92
N ARG A 23 -33.95 -16.56 -33.28
CA ARG A 23 -35.03 -17.51 -32.94
C ARG A 23 -36.30 -17.29 -33.77
N GLN A 24 -36.27 -16.43 -34.79
CA GLN A 24 -37.27 -16.40 -35.87
C GLN A 24 -37.22 -17.66 -36.77
N ARG A 25 -36.51 -18.72 -36.35
CA ARG A 25 -36.47 -20.01 -37.05
C ARG A 25 -37.86 -20.64 -37.00
N MET A 26 -38.45 -20.79 -38.18
CA MET A 26 -39.77 -21.35 -38.45
C MET A 26 -39.89 -22.73 -37.82
N ARG A 27 -40.80 -22.88 -36.84
CA ARG A 27 -41.24 -24.20 -36.39
C ARG A 27 -42.42 -24.59 -37.27
N GLN A 28 -42.18 -25.48 -38.23
CA GLN A 28 -43.26 -26.14 -38.97
C GLN A 28 -43.76 -27.28 -38.09
N GLU A 29 -44.83 -27.05 -37.32
CA GLU A 29 -45.57 -28.13 -36.68
C GLU A 29 -46.66 -28.58 -37.66
N PRO A 30 -46.61 -29.81 -38.20
CA PRO A 30 -47.70 -30.33 -39.00
C PRO A 30 -48.92 -30.54 -38.10
N LEU A 31 -49.96 -29.74 -38.28
CA LEU A 31 -51.27 -29.92 -37.65
C LEU A 31 -51.98 -31.09 -38.34
N ALA A 32 -51.58 -32.32 -38.00
CA ALA A 32 -52.22 -33.52 -38.53
C ALA A 32 -52.42 -34.58 -37.44
N THR A 33 -53.41 -34.37 -36.58
CA THR A 33 -54.09 -35.46 -35.86
C THR A 33 -55.50 -35.64 -36.41
N ALA A 34 -55.63 -35.79 -37.73
CA ALA A 34 -56.84 -36.35 -38.34
C ALA A 34 -56.47 -36.91 -39.72
N ARG A 35 -56.67 -38.22 -39.89
CA ARG A 35 -56.31 -39.02 -41.07
C ARG A 35 -57.11 -38.68 -42.36
N PHE A 36 -57.85 -37.56 -42.38
CA PHE A 36 -58.93 -37.33 -43.35
C PHE A 36 -59.10 -35.88 -43.85
N LEU A 37 -58.08 -35.02 -43.82
CA LEU A 37 -58.13 -33.73 -44.52
C LEU A 37 -57.10 -33.68 -45.66
N PRO A 38 -57.47 -33.19 -46.87
CA PRO A 38 -56.52 -32.98 -47.95
C PRO A 38 -55.48 -31.95 -47.47
N ARG A 39 -54.20 -32.31 -47.64
CA ARG A 39 -52.99 -31.55 -47.26
C ARG A 39 -53.27 -30.07 -46.94
N ALA A 40 -53.40 -29.75 -45.65
CA ALA A 40 -53.33 -28.37 -45.21
C ALA A 40 -51.85 -27.95 -45.22
N ASP A 41 -51.53 -26.88 -45.95
CA ASP A 41 -50.18 -26.32 -45.94
C ASP A 41 -49.78 -25.93 -44.51
N PRO A 42 -48.57 -26.26 -44.05
CA PRO A 42 -48.15 -26.02 -42.68
C PRO A 42 -48.14 -24.51 -42.39
N GLN A 43 -49.13 -24.04 -41.62
CA GLN A 43 -49.14 -22.66 -41.16
C GLN A 43 -48.03 -22.47 -40.13
N GLN A 44 -47.12 -21.55 -40.44
CA GLN A 44 -46.02 -21.19 -39.56
C GLN A 44 -46.56 -20.41 -38.36
N LEU A 45 -46.77 -21.08 -37.24
CA LEU A 45 -47.15 -20.40 -36.01
C LEU A 45 -45.92 -19.71 -35.41
N ARG A 46 -45.94 -18.38 -35.42
CA ARG A 46 -44.90 -17.53 -34.83
C ARG A 46 -45.07 -17.48 -33.31
N VAL A 47 -44.72 -18.56 -32.62
CA VAL A 47 -44.85 -18.63 -31.16
C VAL A 47 -43.60 -18.05 -30.49
N TRP A 48 -43.79 -16.98 -29.72
CA TRP A 48 -42.73 -16.31 -28.97
C TRP A 48 -42.48 -17.04 -27.65
N ARG A 49 -41.32 -17.71 -27.51
CA ARG A 49 -40.91 -18.35 -26.25
C ARG A 49 -39.54 -17.87 -25.81
N TRP A 50 -39.48 -17.37 -24.58
CA TRP A 50 -38.24 -16.98 -23.89
C TRP A 50 -37.61 -18.21 -23.24
N THR A 51 -36.99 -19.09 -24.03
CA THR A 51 -36.40 -20.35 -23.54
C THR A 51 -34.99 -20.22 -22.96
N GLU A 52 -34.28 -19.10 -23.19
CA GLU A 52 -32.88 -18.92 -22.75
C GLU A 52 -32.66 -17.63 -21.95
N ARG A 53 -33.58 -17.34 -21.01
CA ARG A 53 -33.55 -16.12 -20.18
C ARG A 53 -32.21 -15.96 -19.45
N LEU A 54 -31.63 -17.06 -18.97
CA LEU A 54 -30.35 -17.07 -18.27
C LEU A 54 -29.18 -16.69 -19.18
N LEU A 55 -29.15 -17.19 -20.41
CA LEU A 55 -28.10 -16.84 -21.38
C LEU A 55 -28.19 -15.38 -21.81
N LEU A 56 -29.41 -14.88 -22.01
CA LEU A 56 -29.64 -13.46 -22.32
C LEU A 56 -29.20 -12.57 -21.15
N LEU A 57 -29.58 -12.93 -19.92
CA LEU A 57 -29.15 -12.22 -18.71
C LEU A 57 -27.63 -12.16 -18.60
N ALA A 58 -26.93 -13.29 -18.78
CA ALA A 58 -25.47 -13.34 -18.75
C ALA A 58 -24.81 -12.39 -19.77
N ARG A 59 -25.36 -12.32 -20.99
CA ARG A 59 -24.87 -11.40 -22.03
C ARG A 59 -25.12 -9.94 -21.69
N CYS A 60 -26.29 -9.62 -21.15
CA CYS A 60 -26.57 -8.26 -20.67
C CYS A 60 -25.61 -7.87 -19.54
N LEU A 61 -25.37 -8.77 -18.58
CA LEU A 61 -24.43 -8.54 -17.48
C LEU A 61 -22.99 -8.34 -17.99
N LEU A 62 -22.55 -9.11 -19.01
CA LEU A 62 -21.25 -8.90 -19.65
C LEU A 62 -21.12 -7.49 -20.22
N ILE A 63 -22.12 -7.00 -20.96
CA ILE A 63 -22.10 -5.65 -21.51
C ILE A 63 -22.08 -4.61 -20.40
N VAL A 64 -22.91 -4.76 -19.36
CA VAL A 64 -22.90 -3.85 -18.20
C VAL A 64 -21.51 -3.83 -17.54
N ALA A 65 -20.89 -4.99 -17.33
CA ALA A 65 -19.56 -5.07 -16.72
C ALA A 65 -18.47 -4.43 -17.59
N VAL A 66 -18.52 -4.59 -18.92
CA VAL A 66 -17.59 -3.91 -19.84
C VAL A 66 -17.79 -2.39 -19.80
N LEU A 67 -19.05 -1.94 -19.82
CA LEU A 67 -19.37 -0.51 -19.71
C LEU A 67 -18.87 0.07 -18.39
N ALA A 68 -19.07 -0.63 -17.27
CA ALA A 68 -18.54 -0.24 -15.97
C ALA A 68 -17.00 -0.20 -15.97
N TRP A 69 -16.35 -1.17 -16.60
CA TRP A 69 -14.89 -1.24 -16.71
C TRP A 69 -14.31 -0.08 -17.52
N LEU A 70 -14.99 0.34 -18.60
CA LEU A 70 -14.62 1.53 -19.37
C LEU A 70 -14.94 2.83 -18.62
N ALA A 71 -16.07 2.87 -17.91
CA ALA A 71 -16.50 4.02 -17.13
C ALA A 71 -15.50 4.38 -16.02
N ASP A 72 -14.90 3.38 -15.35
CA ASP A 72 -13.93 3.59 -14.27
C ASP A 72 -12.68 4.38 -14.72
N LEU A 73 -12.35 4.37 -16.02
CA LEU A 73 -11.22 5.15 -16.56
C LEU A 73 -11.52 6.63 -16.75
N VAL A 74 -12.79 7.01 -16.88
CA VAL A 74 -13.20 8.33 -17.39
C VAL A 74 -14.10 9.08 -16.41
N LEU A 75 -14.93 8.37 -15.65
CA LEU A 75 -15.96 8.97 -14.82
C LEU A 75 -15.53 9.08 -13.35
N PRO A 76 -15.50 10.30 -12.77
CA PRO A 76 -15.29 10.45 -11.35
C PRO A 76 -16.53 9.99 -10.57
N TRP A 77 -16.38 8.93 -9.80
CA TRP A 77 -17.49 8.31 -9.05
C TRP A 77 -17.36 8.48 -7.54
N ARG A 78 -16.14 8.65 -7.00
CA ARG A 78 -15.90 8.86 -5.57
C ARG A 78 -16.31 10.26 -5.13
N ARG A 79 -16.79 10.33 -3.88
CA ARG A 79 -17.12 11.56 -3.16
C ARG A 79 -16.09 11.76 -2.05
N ASP A 80 -16.44 12.54 -1.03
CA ASP A 80 -15.61 12.75 0.15
C ASP A 80 -15.08 11.43 0.71
N ALA A 81 -13.79 11.44 1.04
CA ALA A 81 -13.08 10.25 1.46
C ALA A 81 -12.08 10.53 2.56
N VAL A 82 -11.89 9.54 3.41
CA VAL A 82 -10.88 9.52 4.46
C VAL A 82 -9.85 8.44 4.11
N LEU A 83 -8.60 8.85 3.96
CA LEU A 83 -7.47 7.97 3.73
C LEU A 83 -6.81 7.65 5.07
N ILE A 84 -6.70 6.36 5.38
CA ILE A 84 -6.12 5.84 6.62
C ILE A 84 -4.94 4.94 6.23
N PRO A 85 -3.69 5.42 6.37
CA PRO A 85 -2.48 4.61 6.22
C PRO A 85 -2.43 3.50 7.27
N ALA A 86 -1.71 2.43 6.93
CA ALA A 86 -1.46 1.32 7.85
C ALA A 86 -0.82 1.80 9.17
N GLY A 87 -1.18 1.15 10.28
CA GLY A 87 -0.66 1.48 11.61
C GLY A 87 -1.30 2.69 12.29
N THR A 88 -2.32 3.31 11.70
CA THR A 88 -3.07 4.38 12.35
C THR A 88 -4.00 3.82 13.44
N ASP A 89 -3.93 4.41 14.63
CA ASP A 89 -4.84 4.14 15.76
C ASP A 89 -6.30 4.42 15.37
N SER A 90 -7.15 3.38 15.43
CA SER A 90 -8.54 3.42 14.98
C SER A 90 -9.41 4.34 15.83
N GLU A 91 -9.23 4.38 17.15
CA GLU A 91 -10.00 5.25 18.04
C GLU A 91 -9.64 6.71 17.85
N TRP A 92 -8.35 6.99 17.63
CA TRP A 92 -7.92 8.33 17.29
C TRP A 92 -8.43 8.75 15.91
N ALA A 93 -8.36 7.87 14.91
CA ALA A 93 -8.86 8.15 13.56
C ALA A 93 -10.36 8.48 13.58
N GLU A 94 -11.19 7.67 14.24
CA GLU A 94 -12.63 7.90 14.31
C GLU A 94 -12.99 9.24 14.98
N ARG A 95 -12.25 9.63 16.03
CA ARG A 95 -12.42 10.96 16.66
C ARG A 95 -12.08 12.08 15.68
N GLN A 96 -11.00 11.95 14.91
CA GLN A 96 -10.61 12.96 13.92
C GLN A 96 -11.62 13.07 12.77
N ILE A 97 -12.16 11.95 12.29
CA ILE A 97 -13.21 11.92 11.25
C ILE A 97 -14.45 12.68 11.71
N ARG A 98 -14.90 12.42 12.94
CA ARG A 98 -16.05 13.12 13.55
C ARG A 98 -15.78 14.62 13.70
N GLN A 99 -14.60 15.00 14.18
CA GLN A 99 -14.21 16.41 14.34
C GLN A 99 -14.06 17.15 13.01
N ALA A 100 -13.70 16.46 11.92
CA ALA A 100 -13.57 17.05 10.59
C ALA A 100 -14.91 17.15 9.83
N GLY A 101 -15.97 16.53 10.37
CA GLY A 101 -17.29 16.48 9.76
C GLY A 101 -17.41 15.50 8.59
N PHE A 102 -16.59 14.44 8.55
CA PHE A 102 -16.57 13.42 7.49
C PHE A 102 -17.44 12.21 7.82
N TYR A 103 -18.70 12.43 8.24
CA TYR A 103 -19.59 11.37 8.72
C TYR A 103 -19.99 10.36 7.62
N ASP A 104 -20.31 10.86 6.42
CA ASP A 104 -20.75 10.05 5.28
C ASP A 104 -19.62 9.70 4.30
N ALA A 105 -18.38 10.01 4.67
CA ALA A 105 -17.24 9.84 3.80
C ALA A 105 -16.81 8.37 3.69
N SER A 106 -16.35 7.98 2.51
CA SER A 106 -15.81 6.62 2.31
C SER A 106 -14.45 6.46 2.98
N TRP A 107 -14.26 5.39 3.76
CA TRP A 107 -12.98 5.12 4.43
C TRP A 107 -12.14 4.21 3.56
N ILE A 108 -10.91 4.63 3.30
CA ILE A 108 -9.99 3.95 2.40
C ILE A 108 -8.74 3.61 3.20
N ALA A 109 -8.54 2.32 3.47
CA ALA A 109 -7.28 1.81 3.99
C ALA A 109 -6.22 1.90 2.87
N VAL A 110 -5.18 2.69 3.09
CA VAL A 110 -4.09 2.84 2.12
C VAL A 110 -3.06 1.73 2.39
N PRO A 111 -2.77 0.85 1.41
CA PRO A 111 -1.89 -0.30 1.61
C PRO A 111 -0.39 0.05 1.65
N ALA A 112 -0.03 1.29 1.32
CA ALA A 112 1.35 1.77 1.29
C ALA A 112 1.56 2.90 2.32
N ASP A 113 2.82 3.08 2.73
CA ASP A 113 3.22 4.10 3.72
C ASP A 113 3.07 5.54 3.21
N ASP A 114 2.86 5.73 1.89
CA ASP A 114 2.68 7.05 1.28
C ASP A 114 1.24 7.25 0.76
N PRO A 115 0.38 7.95 1.52
CA PRO A 115 -0.99 8.26 1.10
C PRO A 115 -1.04 9.22 -0.08
N PHE A 116 -0.05 10.09 -0.29
CA PHE A 116 -0.04 11.03 -1.40
C PHE A 116 0.33 10.34 -2.72
N ALA A 117 1.27 9.40 -2.70
CA ALA A 117 1.56 8.58 -3.86
C ALA A 117 0.35 7.73 -4.29
N TRP A 118 -0.39 7.19 -3.32
CA TRP A 118 -1.65 6.50 -3.61
C TRP A 118 -2.68 7.47 -4.19
N LEU A 119 -2.89 8.62 -3.55
CA LEU A 119 -3.84 9.62 -4.00
C LEU A 119 -3.54 10.10 -5.43
N ALA A 120 -2.28 10.34 -5.77
CA ALA A 120 -1.86 10.77 -7.10
C ALA A 120 -2.28 9.78 -8.21
N ARG A 121 -2.27 8.47 -7.93
CA ARG A 121 -2.70 7.42 -8.88
C ARG A 121 -4.22 7.36 -9.06
N HIS A 122 -4.96 7.78 -8.04
CA HIS A 122 -6.42 7.69 -7.99
C HIS A 122 -7.11 9.05 -8.15
N ASP A 123 -6.39 10.16 -8.29
CA ASP A 123 -6.91 11.56 -8.25
C ASP A 123 -8.13 11.82 -9.16
N ARG A 124 -8.21 11.09 -10.29
CA ARG A 124 -9.32 11.17 -11.27
C ARG A 124 -10.62 10.52 -10.80
N GLU A 125 -10.57 9.64 -9.80
CA GLU A 125 -11.74 8.91 -9.32
C GLU A 125 -12.69 9.81 -8.53
N TRP A 126 -12.20 10.96 -8.03
CA TRP A 126 -12.99 11.91 -7.24
C TRP A 126 -13.70 12.96 -8.07
N ARG A 127 -14.94 13.26 -7.67
CA ARG A 127 -15.72 14.36 -8.24
C ARG A 127 -15.07 15.70 -7.91
N SER A 128 -15.26 16.68 -8.79
CA SER A 128 -14.84 18.06 -8.54
C SER A 128 -15.43 18.58 -7.23
N GLY A 129 -14.60 19.14 -6.37
CA GLY A 129 -15.02 19.69 -5.07
C GLY A 129 -15.12 18.67 -3.94
N SER A 130 -14.74 17.40 -4.17
CA SER A 130 -14.68 16.41 -3.09
C SER A 130 -13.65 16.83 -2.04
N ARG A 131 -14.01 16.67 -0.77
CA ARG A 131 -13.11 16.91 0.37
C ARG A 131 -12.36 15.62 0.67
N LEU A 132 -11.05 15.72 0.88
CA LEU A 132 -10.21 14.58 1.22
C LEU A 132 -9.57 14.81 2.58
N LEU A 133 -9.61 13.78 3.44
CA LEU A 133 -8.97 13.79 4.75
C LEU A 133 -7.93 12.68 4.79
N VAL A 134 -6.67 13.01 5.08
CA VAL A 134 -5.60 12.03 5.30
C VAL A 134 -5.27 12.02 6.79
N LEU A 135 -5.34 10.83 7.40
CA LEU A 135 -5.10 10.64 8.83
C LEU A 135 -3.81 9.85 9.09
N GLY A 136 -3.23 9.96 10.28
CA GLY A 136 -2.21 9.02 10.78
C GLY A 136 -0.77 9.52 10.70
N ASN A 137 0.20 8.60 10.67
CA ASN A 137 1.61 8.96 10.54
C ASN A 137 1.95 9.20 9.06
N VAL A 138 1.66 10.40 8.58
CA VAL A 138 1.89 10.76 7.17
C VAL A 138 3.34 11.24 7.01
N PRO A 139 4.18 10.58 6.17
CA PRO A 139 5.53 11.04 5.93
C PRO A 139 5.52 12.40 5.20
N MET A 140 6.39 13.31 5.61
CA MET A 140 6.58 14.60 4.97
C MET A 140 7.25 14.39 3.59
N PRO A 141 6.56 14.73 2.49
CA PRO A 141 7.15 14.56 1.17
C PRO A 141 8.21 15.63 0.92
N ALA A 142 9.23 15.29 0.14
CA ALA A 142 10.31 16.21 -0.23
C ALA A 142 9.81 17.41 -1.08
N ALA A 143 8.71 17.23 -1.80
CA ALA A 143 8.03 18.26 -2.56
C ALA A 143 6.57 18.36 -2.12
N PRO A 144 5.96 19.56 -2.14
CA PRO A 144 4.56 19.72 -1.77
C PRO A 144 3.67 18.88 -2.70
N PRO A 145 2.76 18.06 -2.16
CA PRO A 145 1.90 17.21 -2.97
C PRO A 145 0.93 18.09 -3.77
N ARG A 146 0.82 17.82 -5.07
CA ARG A 146 -0.10 18.52 -5.97
C ARG A 146 -1.32 17.65 -6.21
N SER A 147 -2.50 18.13 -5.85
CA SER A 147 -3.78 17.48 -6.14
C SER A 147 -4.79 18.48 -6.67
N ARG A 148 -5.76 18.00 -7.46
CA ARG A 148 -6.89 18.79 -7.93
C ARG A 148 -7.93 19.06 -6.84
N HIS A 149 -7.83 18.36 -5.72
CA HIS A 149 -8.77 18.42 -4.61
C HIS A 149 -8.12 19.06 -3.39
N ARG A 150 -8.96 19.62 -2.52
CA ARG A 150 -8.51 20.13 -1.23
C ARG A 150 -8.27 18.94 -0.30
N ILE A 151 -7.08 18.86 0.29
CA ILE A 151 -6.69 17.78 1.20
C ILE A 151 -6.46 18.36 2.58
N GLU A 152 -7.17 17.86 3.57
CA GLU A 152 -6.89 18.10 4.98
C GLU A 152 -6.01 16.96 5.50
N VAL A 153 -4.85 17.28 6.04
CA VAL A 153 -3.94 16.32 6.66
C VAL A 153 -4.04 16.51 8.15
N ARG A 154 -4.41 15.45 8.87
CA ARG A 154 -4.30 15.40 10.32
C ARG A 154 -3.37 14.27 10.68
N SER A 155 -2.20 14.64 11.16
CA SER A 155 -1.14 13.68 11.42
C SER A 155 -0.92 13.49 12.91
N LYS A 156 -0.46 12.28 13.26
CA LYS A 156 -0.01 11.94 14.61
C LYS A 156 1.30 11.18 14.46
N ALA A 157 2.39 11.82 14.90
CA ALA A 157 3.68 11.15 14.96
C ALA A 157 3.58 9.95 15.93
N PRO A 158 4.19 8.80 15.58
CA PRO A 158 4.26 7.70 16.53
C PRO A 158 5.03 8.16 17.76
N ALA A 159 4.55 7.78 18.94
CA ALA A 159 5.32 7.99 20.15
C ALA A 159 6.63 7.19 20.04
N PHE A 160 7.76 7.81 20.39
CA PHE A 160 8.99 7.06 20.54
C PHE A 160 8.81 6.06 21.67
N ALA A 161 8.86 4.77 21.34
CA ALA A 161 8.88 3.72 22.35
C ALA A 161 10.13 3.93 23.22
N GLN A 162 9.94 4.05 24.54
CA GLN A 162 11.07 4.00 25.44
C GLN A 162 11.61 2.59 25.45
N THR A 163 12.83 2.42 24.93
CA THR A 163 13.50 1.11 24.91
C THR A 163 14.75 1.16 25.77
N GLU A 164 14.98 0.09 26.52
CA GLU A 164 16.22 -0.12 27.25
C GLU A 164 17.14 -0.98 26.39
N GLN A 165 18.32 -0.46 26.04
CA GLN A 165 19.34 -1.20 25.31
C GLN A 165 20.46 -1.61 26.27
N ARG A 166 20.77 -2.91 26.32
CA ARG A 166 21.90 -3.41 27.11
C ARG A 166 23.19 -3.33 26.32
N VAL A 167 24.17 -2.65 26.90
CA VAL A 167 25.50 -2.43 26.34
C VAL A 167 26.51 -3.12 27.24
N VAL A 168 27.31 -4.02 26.67
CA VAL A 168 28.43 -4.63 27.39
C VAL A 168 29.72 -3.94 26.99
N VAL A 169 30.51 -3.47 27.97
CA VAL A 169 31.78 -2.77 27.71
C VAL A 169 32.97 -3.59 28.20
N VAL A 170 33.81 -4.03 27.26
CA VAL A 170 35.09 -4.69 27.54
C VAL A 170 36.20 -3.77 27.06
N SER A 171 36.75 -2.96 27.97
CA SER A 171 37.71 -1.90 27.66
C SER A 171 38.57 -1.55 28.87
N LYS A 172 39.85 -1.20 28.64
CA LYS A 172 40.68 -0.52 29.66
C LYS A 172 40.22 0.92 29.95
N ARG A 173 39.45 1.51 29.03
CA ARG A 173 38.88 2.87 29.07
C ARG A 173 37.38 2.86 29.37
N ALA A 174 36.89 1.85 30.12
CA ALA A 174 35.47 1.65 30.38
C ALA A 174 34.74 2.89 30.93
N ALA A 175 35.42 3.72 31.74
CA ALA A 175 34.85 4.95 32.27
C ALA A 175 34.51 5.99 31.17
N GLN A 176 35.34 6.11 30.12
CA GLN A 176 35.09 7.03 29.00
C GLN A 176 33.90 6.56 28.16
N TRP A 177 33.79 5.24 27.95
CA TRP A 177 32.64 4.64 27.29
C TRP A 177 31.34 4.84 28.10
N ARG A 178 31.39 4.67 29.43
CA ARG A 178 30.24 4.94 30.31
C ARG A 178 29.83 6.42 30.29
N ALA A 179 30.79 7.34 30.34
CA ALA A 179 30.53 8.78 30.26
C ALA A 179 29.85 9.18 28.93
N MET A 180 30.25 8.54 27.82
CA MET A 180 29.60 8.74 26.53
C MET A 180 28.12 8.35 26.57
N PHE A 181 27.75 7.16 27.05
CA PHE A 181 26.33 6.76 27.13
C PHE A 181 25.54 7.56 28.14
N ALA A 182 26.17 8.02 29.24
CA ALA A 182 25.53 8.90 30.20
C ALA A 182 25.25 10.30 29.62
N ALA A 183 26.04 10.76 28.65
CA ALA A 183 25.84 12.04 27.98
C ALA A 183 24.79 11.98 26.85
N LEU A 184 24.38 10.78 26.41
CA LEU A 184 23.35 10.61 25.40
C LEU A 184 21.97 10.70 26.05
N ASP A 185 21.27 11.81 25.83
CA ASP A 185 19.88 11.97 26.23
C ASP A 185 18.92 11.57 25.09
N GLY A 186 17.81 10.93 25.43
CA GLY A 186 16.84 10.49 24.42
C GLY A 186 15.85 9.42 24.91
N PRO A 187 14.93 8.99 24.03
CA PRO A 187 13.92 7.99 24.37
C PRO A 187 14.50 6.58 24.61
N ARG A 188 15.76 6.33 24.19
CA ARG A 188 16.45 5.07 24.45
C ARG A 188 17.33 5.21 25.69
N ARG A 189 17.12 4.36 26.68
CA ARG A 189 17.97 4.27 27.86
C ARG A 189 19.02 3.20 27.65
N TYR A 190 20.27 3.51 27.97
CA TYR A 190 21.39 2.57 27.86
C TYR A 190 21.75 2.03 29.24
N LYS A 191 21.63 0.71 29.41
CA LYS A 191 22.15 0.02 30.59
C LYS A 191 23.52 -0.55 30.25
N VAL A 192 24.56 -0.04 30.92
CA VAL A 192 25.95 -0.43 30.67
C VAL A 192 26.38 -1.46 31.70
N ASP A 193 26.62 -2.69 31.24
CA ASP A 193 27.10 -3.81 32.04
C ASP A 193 28.59 -4.09 31.71
N GLU A 194 29.37 -4.53 32.70
CA GLU A 194 30.81 -4.85 32.53
C GLU A 194 31.06 -6.33 32.24
N ALA A 195 30.11 -7.19 32.59
CA ALA A 195 30.18 -8.62 32.33
C ALA A 195 29.31 -8.98 31.12
N PRO A 196 29.77 -9.85 30.21
CA PRO A 196 28.96 -10.36 29.10
C PRO A 196 27.94 -11.41 29.59
N GLN A 197 27.09 -11.05 30.55
CA GLN A 197 26.04 -11.93 31.07
C GLN A 197 24.69 -11.57 30.45
N GLY A 198 24.20 -12.45 29.57
CA GLY A 198 22.92 -12.32 28.88
C GLY A 198 23.02 -11.88 27.42
N ALA A 199 21.87 -11.66 26.77
CA ALA A 199 21.79 -11.22 25.38
C ALA A 199 22.10 -9.71 25.28
N ALA A 200 23.36 -9.37 25.00
CA ALA A 200 23.77 -7.99 24.75
C ALA A 200 23.29 -7.53 23.37
N GLU A 201 22.71 -6.32 23.29
CA GLU A 201 22.32 -5.72 22.00
C GLU A 201 23.51 -5.02 21.33
N LEU A 202 24.40 -4.45 22.13
CA LEU A 202 25.64 -3.83 21.70
C LEU A 202 26.79 -4.30 22.58
N VAL A 203 27.88 -4.73 21.94
CA VAL A 203 29.14 -5.04 22.63
C VAL A 203 30.21 -4.03 22.20
N ILE A 204 30.81 -3.35 23.17
CA ILE A 204 32.02 -2.55 22.97
C ILE A 204 33.22 -3.40 23.31
N TRP A 205 34.10 -3.56 22.33
CA TRP A 205 35.33 -4.32 22.44
C TRP A 205 36.52 -3.43 22.14
N ASP A 206 37.21 -3.00 23.18
CA ASP A 206 38.31 -2.04 23.13
C ASP A 206 39.54 -2.62 23.86
N VAL A 207 39.88 -3.83 23.43
CA VAL A 207 41.07 -4.58 23.83
C VAL A 207 41.58 -5.38 22.63
N PRO A 208 42.89 -5.64 22.52
CA PRO A 208 43.48 -6.31 21.35
C PRO A 208 43.18 -7.82 21.30
N GLN A 209 42.77 -8.43 22.41
CA GLN A 209 42.44 -9.85 22.46
C GLN A 209 41.20 -10.15 21.60
N ALA A 210 41.17 -11.33 20.98
CA ALA A 210 40.00 -11.76 20.23
C ALA A 210 38.78 -11.96 21.16
N PRO A 211 37.57 -11.54 20.75
CA PRO A 211 36.36 -11.83 21.52
C PRO A 211 36.08 -13.34 21.63
N PRO A 212 35.55 -13.81 22.76
CA PRO A 212 35.08 -15.18 22.93
C PRO A 212 34.15 -15.63 21.78
N ALA A 213 34.20 -16.90 21.40
CA ALA A 213 33.45 -17.43 20.26
C ALA A 213 31.94 -17.58 20.51
N ASP A 214 31.57 -17.72 21.77
CA ASP A 214 30.21 -17.82 22.32
C ASP A 214 29.53 -16.46 22.48
N LEU A 215 30.30 -15.37 22.60
CA LEU A 215 29.75 -14.03 22.69
C LEU A 215 29.14 -13.59 21.34
N ARG A 216 27.82 -13.39 21.32
CA ARG A 216 27.05 -12.93 20.17
C ARG A 216 26.27 -11.68 20.52
N ALA A 217 26.30 -10.70 19.62
CA ALA A 217 25.49 -9.50 19.68
C ALA A 217 25.23 -9.00 18.25
N PRO A 218 24.04 -8.44 17.94
CA PRO A 218 23.76 -7.96 16.59
C PRO A 218 24.69 -6.80 16.18
N LEU A 219 25.15 -6.00 17.16
CA LEU A 219 25.99 -4.83 16.96
C LEU A 219 27.26 -4.88 17.82
N TRP A 220 28.38 -4.49 17.21
CA TRP A 220 29.68 -4.42 17.87
C TRP A 220 30.38 -3.09 17.55
N TRP A 221 31.00 -2.49 18.55
CA TRP A 221 31.89 -1.33 18.41
C TRP A 221 33.31 -1.72 18.81
N ALA A 222 34.24 -1.64 17.86
CA ALA A 222 35.64 -1.96 18.05
C ALA A 222 36.46 -0.69 18.32
N GLY A 223 36.92 -0.52 19.56
CA GLY A 223 37.88 0.52 19.93
C GLY A 223 39.32 0.16 19.51
N ASP A 224 39.61 -1.14 19.45
CA ASP A 224 40.85 -1.68 18.89
C ASP A 224 40.52 -2.57 17.68
N THR A 225 41.01 -2.20 16.51
CA THR A 225 40.73 -2.93 15.26
C THR A 225 41.52 -4.23 15.12
N THR A 226 42.57 -4.43 15.91
CA THR A 226 43.43 -5.63 15.82
C THR A 226 42.67 -6.91 16.13
N ALA A 227 41.65 -6.83 17.00
CA ALA A 227 40.76 -7.94 17.33
C ALA A 227 39.80 -8.34 16.19
N PHE A 228 39.68 -7.51 15.13
CA PHE A 228 38.70 -7.67 14.06
C PHE A 228 39.31 -7.50 12.66
N ALA A 229 39.88 -8.59 12.14
CA ALA A 229 40.53 -8.60 10.82
C ALA A 229 39.63 -8.10 9.67
N GLN A 230 38.31 -8.33 9.75
CA GLN A 230 37.37 -7.86 8.71
C GLN A 230 37.33 -6.33 8.55
N LEU A 231 37.72 -5.55 9.57
CA LEU A 231 37.71 -4.10 9.51
C LEU A 231 38.87 -3.53 8.66
N HIS A 232 39.96 -4.27 8.46
CA HIS A 232 41.12 -3.78 7.70
C HIS A 232 40.80 -3.48 6.24
N LYS A 233 39.83 -4.19 5.65
CA LYS A 233 39.37 -4.00 4.26
C LYS A 233 38.05 -3.22 4.16
N ALA A 234 37.46 -2.82 5.29
CA ALA A 234 36.19 -2.11 5.29
C ALA A 234 36.35 -0.69 4.72
N ALA A 235 35.40 -0.26 3.89
CA ALA A 235 35.33 1.12 3.40
C ALA A 235 35.06 2.08 4.57
N GLN A 236 35.56 3.31 4.44
CA GLN A 236 35.35 4.37 5.41
C GLN A 236 34.31 5.36 4.86
N VAL A 237 33.28 5.64 5.65
CA VAL A 237 32.21 6.59 5.34
C VAL A 237 32.03 7.50 6.56
N ASP A 238 32.10 8.82 6.37
CA ASP A 238 31.97 9.84 7.42
C ASP A 238 32.84 9.56 8.68
N GLY A 239 34.07 9.09 8.47
CA GLY A 239 35.01 8.81 9.57
C GLY A 239 34.80 7.47 10.29
N MET A 240 33.83 6.65 9.85
CA MET A 240 33.56 5.32 10.40
C MET A 240 33.80 4.22 9.38
N ARG A 241 34.24 3.05 9.85
CA ARG A 241 34.37 1.83 9.06
C ARG A 241 33.45 0.78 9.64
N TYR A 242 32.85 -0.05 8.79
CA TYR A 242 32.03 -1.16 9.25
C TYR A 242 32.15 -2.39 8.36
N ALA A 243 31.98 -3.56 8.97
CA ALA A 243 31.95 -4.83 8.28
C ALA A 243 30.92 -5.76 8.92
N GLY A 244 30.20 -6.52 8.09
CA GLY A 244 29.37 -7.64 8.56
C GLY A 244 30.21 -8.89 8.74
N GLY A 245 29.86 -9.73 9.72
CA GLY A 245 30.46 -11.05 9.90
C GLY A 245 29.56 -11.98 10.72
N ALA A 246 30.05 -13.20 10.98
CA ALA A 246 29.29 -14.23 11.69
C ALA A 246 28.89 -13.86 13.14
N ARG A 247 29.53 -12.84 13.73
CA ARG A 247 29.23 -12.36 15.10
C ARG A 247 28.23 -11.20 15.13
N GLY A 248 27.92 -10.59 13.99
CA GLY A 248 27.15 -9.35 13.89
C GLY A 248 27.85 -8.30 13.03
N ARG A 249 27.33 -7.07 13.04
CA ARG A 249 27.95 -5.93 12.35
C ARG A 249 28.91 -5.22 13.29
N VAL A 250 30.19 -5.15 12.89
CA VAL A 250 31.24 -4.47 13.63
C VAL A 250 31.49 -3.10 13.03
N TRP A 251 31.54 -2.09 13.88
CA TRP A 251 31.89 -0.72 13.54
C TRP A 251 33.21 -0.33 14.20
N THR A 252 33.90 0.67 13.66
CA THR A 252 35.06 1.32 14.28
C THR A 252 35.15 2.77 13.83
N ALA A 253 35.67 3.64 14.69
CA ALA A 253 36.00 5.03 14.41
C ALA A 253 37.35 5.37 15.04
N SER A 254 38.18 6.16 14.37
CA SER A 254 39.46 6.62 14.95
C SER A 254 39.27 7.50 16.18
N ALA A 255 38.11 8.14 16.30
CA ALA A 255 37.73 8.99 17.42
C ALA A 255 37.14 8.22 18.62
N TRP A 256 37.26 6.87 18.65
CA TRP A 256 36.78 6.05 19.76
C TRP A 256 37.84 5.75 20.82
N PRO A 257 37.45 5.80 22.12
CA PRO A 257 36.29 6.48 22.69
C PRO A 257 36.41 8.01 22.55
N PRO A 258 35.28 8.74 22.48
CA PRO A 258 35.28 10.19 22.34
C PRO A 258 35.84 10.89 23.59
N ALA A 259 36.60 11.97 23.39
CA ALA A 259 37.24 12.72 24.48
C ALA A 259 36.29 13.64 25.29
N GLY A 260 35.05 13.86 24.83
CA GLY A 260 34.10 14.75 25.49
C GLY A 260 32.66 14.60 24.96
N PRO A 261 31.67 15.25 25.61
CA PRO A 261 30.25 15.04 25.35
C PRO A 261 29.81 15.46 23.93
N ASP A 262 30.33 16.57 23.40
CA ASP A 262 29.99 17.00 22.04
C ASP A 262 30.58 16.10 20.95
N ALA A 263 31.75 15.51 21.22
CA ALA A 263 32.37 14.53 20.33
C ALA A 263 31.60 13.20 20.38
N ALA A 264 31.18 12.78 21.58
CA ALA A 264 30.31 11.64 21.80
C ALA A 264 29.00 11.75 21.03
N ARG A 265 28.30 12.89 21.16
CA ARG A 265 27.04 13.15 20.49
C ARG A 265 27.18 13.12 18.96
N ARG A 266 28.14 13.86 18.41
CA ARG A 266 28.38 13.90 16.95
C ARG A 266 28.71 12.53 16.38
N LEU A 267 29.54 11.76 17.08
CA LEU A 267 29.90 10.43 16.66
C LEU A 267 28.66 9.52 16.69
N PHE A 268 27.90 9.54 17.78
CA PHE A 268 26.71 8.73 17.93
C PHE A 268 25.64 9.06 16.88
N GLU A 269 25.39 10.34 16.61
CA GLU A 269 24.48 10.79 15.55
C GLU A 269 24.96 10.33 14.16
N THR A 270 26.26 10.37 13.90
CA THR A 270 26.83 9.88 12.63
C THR A 270 26.66 8.37 12.52
N TRP A 271 26.93 7.62 13.60
CA TRP A 271 26.70 6.17 13.63
C TRP A 271 25.23 5.83 13.41
N GLN A 272 24.30 6.52 14.09
CA GLN A 272 22.88 6.30 13.92
C GLN A 272 22.41 6.55 12.48
N ARG A 273 22.89 7.62 11.84
CA ARG A 273 22.58 7.94 10.43
C ARG A 273 23.08 6.87 9.46
N LEU A 274 24.25 6.27 9.72
CA LEU A 274 24.80 5.21 8.88
C LEU A 274 24.20 3.83 9.16
N HIS A 275 23.76 3.59 10.40
CA HIS A 275 23.24 2.28 10.81
C HIS A 275 21.75 2.12 10.54
N TYR A 276 20.94 3.14 10.85
CA TYR A 276 19.50 3.12 10.65
C TYR A 276 19.11 3.79 9.34
N ALA A 277 18.09 3.24 8.68
CA ALA A 277 17.45 3.94 7.57
C ALA A 277 16.90 5.30 8.07
N PRO A 278 16.99 6.38 7.28
CA PRO A 278 16.38 7.64 7.63
C PRO A 278 14.90 7.46 7.94
N VAL A 279 14.47 7.87 9.12
CA VAL A 279 13.05 7.86 9.48
C VAL A 279 12.41 9.09 8.86
N ALA A 280 11.38 8.89 8.04
CA ALA A 280 10.64 10.00 7.46
C ALA A 280 10.00 10.85 8.57
N TYR A 281 10.20 12.16 8.49
CA TYR A 281 9.57 13.09 9.42
C TYR A 281 8.06 13.10 9.21
N THR A 282 7.27 13.10 10.28
CA THR A 282 5.81 13.20 10.15
C THR A 282 5.42 14.60 9.70
N MET A 283 4.69 14.70 8.58
CA MET A 283 4.15 15.96 8.07
C MET A 283 3.26 16.62 9.15
N PRO A 284 3.34 17.94 9.40
CA PRO A 284 2.44 18.59 10.34
C PRO A 284 0.99 18.59 9.85
N SER A 285 0.04 18.65 10.78
CA SER A 285 -1.38 18.80 10.45
C SER A 285 -1.60 20.13 9.73
N GLN A 286 -2.16 20.07 8.52
CA GLN A 286 -2.38 21.24 7.68
C GLN A 286 -3.41 20.99 6.58
N VAL A 287 -3.87 22.07 5.96
CA VAL A 287 -4.76 22.02 4.80
C VAL A 287 -3.97 22.37 3.55
N LEU A 288 -3.96 21.44 2.59
CA LEU A 288 -3.37 21.62 1.28
C LEU A 288 -4.44 22.12 0.31
N ALA A 289 -4.15 23.24 -0.36
CA ALA A 289 -5.04 23.83 -1.35
C ALA A 289 -5.07 23.00 -2.64
N ALA A 290 -6.24 22.98 -3.29
CA ALA A 290 -6.39 22.41 -4.61
C ALA A 290 -5.54 23.17 -5.63
N THR A 291 -4.80 22.44 -6.46
CA THR A 291 -4.00 22.97 -7.56
C THR A 291 -4.70 22.63 -8.88
N ALA A 292 -5.34 23.63 -9.51
CA ALA A 292 -6.11 23.43 -10.75
C ALA A 292 -5.27 22.85 -11.91
N SER A 293 -3.97 23.20 -11.96
CA SER A 293 -3.02 22.75 -12.99
C SER A 293 -2.41 21.37 -12.71
N ALA A 294 -2.81 20.68 -11.64
CA ALA A 294 -2.26 19.36 -11.34
C ALA A 294 -2.59 18.38 -12.47
N THR A 295 -1.54 17.81 -13.08
CA THR A 295 -1.68 16.74 -14.06
C THR A 295 -1.84 15.43 -13.31
N PRO A 296 -2.96 14.71 -13.48
CA PRO A 296 -3.18 13.45 -12.79
C PRO A 296 -2.17 12.42 -13.29
N ALA A 297 -1.62 11.63 -12.37
CA ALA A 297 -0.72 10.54 -12.72
C ALA A 297 -1.45 9.48 -13.57
N GLN A 298 -0.69 8.53 -14.12
CA GLN A 298 -1.24 7.42 -14.90
C GLN A 298 -2.24 6.63 -14.03
N SER A 299 -3.50 6.62 -14.45
CA SER A 299 -4.61 6.09 -13.66
C SER A 299 -4.55 4.56 -13.61
N SER A 300 -4.62 3.97 -12.42
CA SER A 300 -4.70 2.52 -12.26
C SER A 300 -6.13 1.99 -12.41
N GLY A 301 -7.16 2.83 -12.17
CA GLY A 301 -8.58 2.43 -12.16
C GLY A 301 -8.85 1.44 -11.03
N ALA A 302 -9.28 1.93 -9.87
CA ALA A 302 -9.41 1.13 -8.66
C ALA A 302 -10.33 -0.10 -8.82
N LEU A 303 -11.36 -0.03 -9.67
CA LEU A 303 -12.30 -1.13 -9.87
C LEU A 303 -11.90 -2.05 -11.01
N ARG A 304 -10.92 -1.67 -11.85
CA ARG A 304 -10.58 -2.43 -13.06
C ARG A 304 -10.18 -3.86 -12.75
N TYR A 305 -9.39 -4.09 -11.72
CA TYR A 305 -8.97 -5.45 -11.36
C TYR A 305 -10.17 -6.34 -11.03
N LEU A 306 -11.05 -5.87 -10.14
CA LEU A 306 -12.27 -6.58 -9.74
C LEU A 306 -13.21 -6.78 -10.93
N LEU A 307 -13.44 -5.73 -11.74
CA LEU A 307 -14.29 -5.82 -12.93
C LEU A 307 -13.70 -6.77 -13.97
N THR A 308 -12.38 -6.88 -14.09
CA THR A 308 -11.74 -7.86 -14.97
C THR A 308 -12.01 -9.30 -14.50
N LEU A 309 -11.96 -9.55 -13.18
CA LEU A 309 -12.33 -10.85 -12.62
C LEU A 309 -13.81 -11.18 -12.83
N VAL A 310 -14.70 -10.18 -12.63
CA VAL A 310 -16.14 -10.33 -12.88
C VAL A 310 -16.40 -10.63 -14.37
N LEU A 311 -15.74 -9.92 -15.28
CA LEU A 311 -15.84 -10.16 -16.72
C LEU A 311 -15.41 -11.58 -17.09
N LEU A 312 -14.30 -12.07 -16.52
CA LEU A 312 -13.80 -13.41 -16.77
C LEU A 312 -14.78 -14.48 -16.27
N GLY A 313 -15.33 -14.30 -15.06
CA GLY A 313 -16.35 -15.19 -14.50
C GLY A 313 -17.64 -15.20 -15.34
N LEU A 314 -18.15 -14.03 -15.70
CA LEU A 314 -19.34 -13.90 -16.55
C LEU A 314 -19.13 -14.52 -17.93
N PHE A 315 -17.93 -14.40 -18.50
CA PHE A 315 -17.59 -15.00 -19.79
C PHE A 315 -17.57 -16.54 -19.71
N ALA A 316 -17.01 -17.10 -18.63
CA ALA A 316 -17.05 -18.55 -18.39
C ALA A 316 -18.49 -19.07 -18.24
N VAL A 317 -19.34 -18.37 -17.48
CA VAL A 317 -20.77 -18.70 -17.33
C VAL A 317 -21.50 -18.64 -18.67
N GLU A 318 -21.28 -17.60 -19.47
CA GLU A 318 -21.87 -17.50 -20.81
C GLU A 318 -21.49 -18.71 -21.67
N ARG A 319 -20.22 -19.14 -21.64
CA ARG A 319 -19.73 -20.28 -22.40
C ARG A 319 -20.36 -21.60 -21.96
N ILE A 320 -20.52 -21.82 -20.66
CA ILE A 320 -21.17 -23.02 -20.10
C ILE A 320 -22.65 -23.06 -20.50
N LEU A 321 -23.38 -21.95 -20.30
CA LEU A 321 -24.80 -21.85 -20.67
C LEU A 321 -25.01 -22.00 -22.18
N ALA A 322 -24.14 -21.40 -22.99
CA ALA A 322 -24.19 -21.54 -24.44
C ALA A 322 -23.91 -22.98 -24.89
N HIS A 323 -23.01 -23.71 -24.22
CA HIS A 323 -22.77 -25.13 -24.52
C HIS A 323 -23.95 -26.01 -24.09
N ALA A 324 -24.51 -25.78 -22.89
CA ALA A 324 -25.67 -26.50 -22.39
C ALA A 324 -26.91 -26.30 -23.27
N SER A 325 -27.14 -25.08 -23.77
CA SER A 325 -28.26 -24.76 -24.66
C SER A 325 -28.18 -25.36 -26.08
N ARG A 326 -27.00 -25.88 -26.47
CA ARG A 326 -26.79 -26.54 -27.77
C ARG A 326 -26.95 -28.06 -27.70
N ARG A 327 -26.90 -28.65 -26.50
CA ARG A 327 -27.25 -30.05 -26.25
C ARG A 327 -28.75 -30.19 -26.12
#